data_AF-A0A8H5KUQ0-F1
#
_entry.id   AF-A0A8H5KUQ0-F1
#
_cell.length_a   1.000
_cell.length_b   1.000
_cell.length_c   1.000
_cell.angle_alpha   90.00
_cell.angle_beta   90.00
_cell.angle_gamma   90.00
#
_symmetry.space_group_name_H-M   'P 1'
#
loop_
_entity.id
_entity.type
_entity.pdbx_description
1 polymer ?
#
loop_
_entity_poly.entity_id
_entity_poly.type
_entity_poly.pdbx_seq_one_letter_code
_entity_poly.pdbx_strand_id
1 'polypeptide(L)'
;MAEINPQISTDAVVGWQSRNTLKYLAEPDPKNNTMIFKTRVDNSCSLFEICIPIYLKLAEKKTPKLSVILCIPLSIIETFSFQILSPVPQPVRAKLSSQVLGLDFKLNENITILIPLYAKEQPAQGKTHSGVVLDHIREIVQMKSFSVYIDHSALFETQLHSIRNAMNGGHYRFTRKRQLDLQSLYQGEGAKIAHLIPQPEQVPRTQLEQLPAYDEVPSSSSDITTQKRKRPRREPNDHDKETSLLEAETLQTLHERMAAFELRQTS
;
A
#
# COMPACT_ATOMS: atom_id res chain seq x y z
N MET A 1 -21.28 32.53 -13.46
CA MET A 1 -21.08 32.04 -12.08
C MET A 1 -19.68 31.47 -12.01
N ALA A 2 -18.89 31.80 -10.98
CA ALA A 2 -17.56 31.23 -10.85
C ALA A 2 -17.68 29.73 -10.58
N GLU A 3 -17.10 28.90 -11.45
CA GLU A 3 -16.93 27.48 -11.21
C GLU A 3 -16.01 27.32 -9.99
N ILE A 4 -16.60 27.08 -8.83
CA ILE A 4 -15.84 26.66 -7.66
C ILE A 4 -15.35 25.27 -8.02
N ASN A 5 -14.05 25.11 -8.24
CA ASN A 5 -13.39 23.82 -8.36
C ASN A 5 -13.11 23.33 -6.93
N PRO A 6 -13.98 22.47 -6.34
CA PRO A 6 -13.79 22.04 -4.95
C PRO A 6 -12.52 21.20 -4.86
N GLN A 7 -11.52 21.72 -4.16
CA GLN A 7 -10.27 21.02 -3.86
C GLN A 7 -10.15 20.79 -2.35
N ILE A 8 -10.44 19.57 -1.95
CA ILE A 8 -10.24 19.03 -0.61
C ILE A 8 -8.89 18.32 -0.62
N SER A 9 -8.12 18.47 0.44
CA SER A 9 -6.92 17.68 0.71
C SER A 9 -6.79 17.54 2.22
N THR A 10 -7.01 16.33 2.75
CA THR A 10 -7.06 16.09 4.19
C THR A 10 -6.66 14.67 4.54
N ASP A 11 -6.25 14.45 5.79
CA ASP A 11 -5.99 13.12 6.33
C ASP A 11 -7.25 12.25 6.24
N ALA A 12 -7.04 10.96 5.99
CA ALA A 12 -8.11 10.02 5.71
C ALA A 12 -7.87 8.64 6.34
N VAL A 13 -8.97 7.97 6.67
CA VAL A 13 -9.03 6.55 7.04
C VAL A 13 -10.04 5.87 6.13
N VAL A 14 -9.73 4.68 5.62
CA VAL A 14 -10.65 3.93 4.74
C VAL A 14 -11.26 2.77 5.51
N GLY A 15 -12.59 2.62 5.46
CA GLY A 15 -13.31 1.48 6.02
C GLY A 15 -14.04 0.69 4.94
N TRP A 16 -14.06 -0.64 5.05
CA TRP A 16 -14.80 -1.50 4.14
C TRP A 16 -15.28 -2.77 4.85
N GLN A 17 -16.34 -3.37 4.32
CA GLN A 17 -16.84 -4.64 4.81
C GLN A 17 -16.07 -5.79 4.15
N SER A 18 -15.48 -6.69 4.94
CA SER A 18 -14.82 -7.91 4.48
C SER A 18 -15.39 -9.11 5.23
N ARG A 19 -16.04 -10.04 4.51
CA ARG A 19 -16.58 -11.30 5.09
C ARG A 19 -17.35 -11.08 6.40
N ASN A 20 -18.26 -10.11 6.40
CA ASN A 20 -19.08 -9.69 7.54
C ASN A 20 -18.36 -8.99 8.69
N THR A 21 -17.08 -8.66 8.55
CA THR A 21 -16.33 -7.85 9.51
C THR A 21 -16.00 -6.49 8.90
N LEU A 22 -16.23 -5.42 9.65
CA LEU A 22 -15.82 -4.08 9.25
C LEU A 22 -14.32 -3.93 9.47
N LYS A 23 -13.56 -3.72 8.40
CA LYS A 23 -12.13 -3.49 8.41
C LYS A 23 -11.82 -2.02 8.18
N TYR A 24 -10.63 -1.61 8.64
CA TYR A 24 -10.13 -0.26 8.47
C TYR A 24 -8.67 -0.30 8.03
N LEU A 25 -8.34 0.61 7.11
CA LEU A 25 -6.98 0.99 6.78
C LEU A 25 -6.81 2.37 7.37
N ALA A 26 -6.08 2.43 8.49
CA ALA A 26 -5.75 3.66 9.21
C ALA A 26 -4.24 3.89 9.30
N GLU A 27 -3.43 2.82 9.18
CA GLU A 27 -1.98 2.88 9.26
C GLU A 27 -1.37 2.55 7.89
N PRO A 28 -0.85 3.55 7.15
CA PRO A 28 -0.05 3.29 5.96
C PRO A 28 1.35 2.76 6.34
N ASP A 29 2.21 2.57 5.34
CA ASP A 29 3.62 2.23 5.54
C ASP A 29 4.52 3.29 4.89
N PRO A 30 5.33 4.05 5.64
CA PRO A 30 5.60 3.95 7.07
C PRO A 30 4.44 4.44 7.95
N LYS A 31 4.35 3.88 9.16
CA LYS A 31 3.27 4.17 10.14
C LYS A 31 3.19 5.62 10.60
N ASN A 32 4.28 6.38 10.45
CA ASN A 32 4.34 7.80 10.81
C ASN A 32 3.80 8.72 9.71
N ASN A 33 3.45 8.19 8.54
CA ASN A 33 2.75 8.94 7.51
C ASN A 33 1.22 8.80 7.69
N THR A 34 0.48 9.69 7.02
CA THR A 34 -0.98 9.66 6.93
C THR A 34 -1.41 9.41 5.48
N MET A 35 -2.59 8.82 5.31
CA MET A 35 -3.22 8.75 3.99
C MET A 35 -3.96 10.05 3.73
N ILE A 36 -3.97 10.48 2.48
CA ILE A 36 -4.58 11.76 2.10
C ILE A 36 -5.75 11.49 1.15
N PHE A 37 -6.93 11.99 1.51
CA PHE A 37 -8.08 12.09 0.62
C PHE A 37 -8.03 13.42 -0.12
N LYS A 38 -8.24 13.38 -1.45
CA LYS A 38 -8.29 14.56 -2.30
C LYS A 38 -9.49 14.56 -3.21
N THR A 39 -10.01 15.76 -3.51
CA THR A 39 -10.94 15.97 -4.62
C THR A 39 -10.22 16.66 -5.77
N ARG A 40 -10.42 16.15 -6.98
CA ARG A 40 -9.97 16.78 -8.22
C ARG A 40 -11.16 16.90 -9.12
N VAL A 41 -11.87 18.01 -8.94
CA VAL A 41 -13.03 18.39 -9.73
C VAL A 41 -12.69 19.71 -10.38
N ASP A 42 -12.33 19.62 -11.65
CA ASP A 42 -12.05 20.73 -12.53
C ASP A 42 -12.64 20.44 -13.92
N ASN A 43 -12.44 21.38 -14.84
CA ASN A 43 -12.95 21.27 -16.20
C ASN A 43 -12.34 20.13 -17.02
N SER A 44 -11.27 19.48 -16.56
CA SER A 44 -10.54 18.40 -17.22
C SER A 44 -10.70 17.04 -16.54
N CYS A 45 -10.97 17.02 -15.24
CA CYS A 45 -10.93 15.84 -14.39
C CYS A 45 -11.99 15.93 -13.29
N SER A 46 -12.70 14.84 -13.02
CA SER A 46 -13.71 14.78 -11.95
C SER A 46 -13.60 13.44 -11.23
N LEU A 47 -12.76 13.42 -10.19
CA LEU A 47 -12.50 12.22 -9.39
C LEU A 47 -12.17 12.53 -7.93
N PHE A 48 -12.25 11.48 -7.11
CA PHE A 48 -11.64 11.44 -5.79
C PHE A 48 -10.32 10.63 -5.85
N GLU A 49 -9.33 11.05 -5.07
CA GLU A 49 -8.08 10.32 -4.89
C GLU A 49 -7.87 9.96 -3.42
N ILE A 50 -7.38 8.75 -3.16
CA ILE A 50 -6.84 8.37 -1.85
C ILE A 50 -5.38 8.01 -2.04
N CYS A 51 -4.49 8.86 -1.53
CA CYS A 51 -3.05 8.63 -1.55
C CYS A 51 -2.65 7.81 -0.33
N ILE A 52 -2.12 6.60 -0.55
CA ILE A 52 -1.74 5.66 0.49
C ILE A 52 -0.22 5.46 0.44
N PRO A 53 0.52 6.00 1.42
CA PRO A 53 1.95 5.76 1.53
C PRO A 53 2.27 4.27 1.71
N ILE A 54 3.19 3.76 0.91
CA ILE A 54 3.75 2.40 1.03
C ILE A 54 5.23 2.37 0.61
N TYR A 55 5.98 1.40 1.12
CA TYR A 55 7.28 1.06 0.56
C TYR A 55 7.09 0.03 -0.58
N LEU A 56 7.52 0.37 -1.80
CA LEU A 56 7.71 -0.64 -2.85
C LEU A 56 9.18 -0.75 -3.19
N LYS A 57 9.60 -1.94 -3.64
CA LYS A 57 10.93 -2.10 -4.19
C LYS A 57 11.05 -1.31 -5.49
N LEU A 58 12.01 -0.40 -5.50
CA LEU A 58 12.26 0.51 -6.61
C LEU A 58 13.23 -0.08 -7.63
N ALA A 59 13.12 0.43 -8.86
CA ALA A 59 14.05 0.15 -9.93
C ALA A 59 15.49 0.52 -9.61
N GLU A 60 15.64 1.65 -8.95
CA GLU A 60 16.89 2.37 -8.77
C GLU A 60 16.99 2.85 -7.32
N LYS A 61 18.19 3.24 -6.89
CA LYS A 61 18.53 3.69 -5.52
C LYS A 61 17.91 5.04 -5.12
N LYS A 62 16.77 5.43 -5.70
CA LYS A 62 16.01 6.61 -5.26
C LYS A 62 15.11 6.26 -4.08
N THR A 63 14.70 7.31 -3.38
CA THR A 63 14.03 7.31 -2.07
C THR A 63 12.98 6.20 -1.92
N PRO A 64 13.02 5.39 -0.85
CA PRO A 64 12.17 4.20 -0.71
C PRO A 64 10.67 4.51 -0.56
N LYS A 65 10.30 5.76 -0.26
CA LYS A 65 8.92 6.16 0.04
C LYS A 65 8.14 6.38 -1.25
N LEU A 66 7.12 5.55 -1.48
CA LEU A 66 6.16 5.72 -2.55
C LEU A 66 4.76 5.91 -1.99
N SER A 67 3.82 6.22 -2.86
CA SER A 67 2.40 6.22 -2.52
C SER A 67 1.63 5.55 -3.64
N VAL A 68 0.69 4.69 -3.28
CA VAL A 68 -0.33 4.20 -4.21
C VAL A 68 -1.46 5.21 -4.23
N ILE A 69 -2.01 5.49 -5.41
CA ILE A 69 -3.19 6.34 -5.53
C ILE A 69 -4.38 5.48 -5.92
N LEU A 70 -5.43 5.50 -5.10
CA LEU A 70 -6.74 4.97 -5.47
C LEU A 70 -7.52 6.07 -6.16
N CYS A 71 -7.81 5.90 -7.45
CA CYS A 71 -8.57 6.84 -8.25
C CYS A 71 -10.02 6.36 -8.38
N ILE A 72 -10.94 7.23 -7.97
CA ILE A 72 -12.38 6.98 -7.98
C ILE A 72 -13.05 8.07 -8.85
N PRO A 73 -13.19 7.84 -10.17
CA PRO A 73 -13.91 8.76 -11.04
C PRO A 73 -15.35 8.97 -10.58
N LEU A 74 -15.86 10.21 -10.63
CA LEU A 74 -17.25 10.49 -10.24
C LEU A 74 -18.26 9.75 -11.14
N SER A 75 -17.87 9.40 -12.37
CA SER A 75 -18.70 8.66 -13.32
C SER A 75 -18.97 7.21 -12.90
N ILE A 76 -18.13 6.60 -12.06
CA ILE A 76 -18.30 5.21 -11.62
C ILE A 76 -19.08 5.09 -10.31
N ILE A 77 -19.40 6.20 -9.66
CA ILE A 77 -20.10 6.22 -8.38
C ILE A 77 -21.61 6.11 -8.63
N GLU A 78 -22.21 5.05 -8.11
CA GLU A 78 -23.66 4.82 -8.13
C GLU A 78 -24.36 5.75 -7.13
N THR A 79 -23.88 5.75 -5.88
CA THR A 79 -24.41 6.60 -4.81
C THR A 79 -23.28 7.17 -3.99
N PHE A 80 -23.41 8.46 -3.63
CA PHE A 80 -22.47 9.17 -2.79
C PHE A 80 -23.21 9.89 -1.67
N SER A 81 -22.95 9.47 -0.43
CA SER A 81 -23.46 10.12 0.77
C SER A 81 -22.34 10.46 1.74
N PHE A 82 -22.64 11.35 2.67
CA PHE A 82 -21.74 11.76 3.72
C PHE A 82 -22.55 12.30 4.88
N GLN A 83 -22.04 12.08 6.09
CA GLN A 83 -22.66 12.49 7.33
C GLN A 83 -21.61 12.60 8.42
N ILE A 84 -21.88 13.45 9.41
CA ILE A 84 -21.07 13.54 10.63
C ILE A 84 -21.23 12.22 11.40
N LEU A 85 -20.09 11.61 11.74
CA LEU A 85 -20.05 10.30 12.38
C LEU A 85 -20.09 10.42 13.91
N SER A 86 -21.08 9.80 14.54
CA SER A 86 -21.17 9.67 16.00
C SER A 86 -21.92 8.37 16.36
N PRO A 87 -21.30 7.42 17.10
CA PRO A 87 -19.95 7.45 17.65
C PRO A 87 -18.86 7.16 16.60
N VAL A 88 -17.66 7.72 16.79
CA VAL A 88 -16.50 7.49 15.91
C VAL A 88 -15.77 6.20 16.29
N PRO A 89 -15.55 5.25 15.34
CA PRO A 89 -14.79 4.02 15.57
C PRO A 89 -13.35 4.29 16.04
N GLN A 90 -12.82 3.41 16.89
CA GLN A 90 -11.48 3.57 17.47
C GLN A 90 -10.35 3.73 16.44
N PRO A 91 -10.30 2.95 15.33
CA PRO A 91 -9.24 3.11 14.32
C PRO A 91 -9.25 4.48 13.65
N VAL A 92 -10.43 5.09 13.54
CA VAL A 92 -10.63 6.41 12.93
C VAL A 92 -10.24 7.51 13.93
N ARG A 93 -10.70 7.39 15.18
CA ARG A 93 -10.37 8.33 16.27
C ARG A 93 -8.87 8.39 16.59
N ALA A 94 -8.14 7.30 16.36
CA ALA A 94 -6.70 7.26 16.57
C ALA A 94 -5.91 8.11 15.54
N LYS A 95 -6.53 8.50 14.42
CA LYS A 95 -5.88 9.24 13.34
C LYS A 95 -6.48 10.62 13.12
N LEU A 96 -7.78 10.75 13.26
CA LEU A 96 -8.50 12.02 13.08
C LEU A 96 -8.72 12.67 14.44
N SER A 97 -8.38 13.95 14.54
CA SER A 97 -8.32 14.68 15.80
C SER A 97 -9.60 15.45 16.12
N SER A 98 -10.49 15.62 15.13
CA SER A 98 -11.69 16.43 15.23
C SER A 98 -12.98 15.61 15.07
N GLN A 99 -14.11 16.30 14.97
CA GLN A 99 -15.36 15.67 14.56
C GLN A 99 -15.16 15.01 13.18
N VAL A 100 -15.62 13.79 13.01
CA VAL A 100 -15.34 13.01 11.79
C VAL A 100 -16.50 13.10 10.82
N LEU A 101 -16.18 13.34 9.54
CA LEU A 101 -17.11 13.20 8.44
C LEU A 101 -16.89 11.85 7.76
N GLY A 102 -17.92 11.00 7.75
CA GLY A 102 -17.92 9.74 7.00
C GLY A 102 -18.44 9.99 5.59
N LEU A 103 -17.68 9.58 4.58
CA LEU A 103 -18.02 9.64 3.15
C LEU A 103 -18.29 8.22 2.66
N ASP A 104 -19.52 7.92 2.29
CA ASP A 104 -19.93 6.59 1.86
C ASP A 104 -20.03 6.54 0.33
N PHE A 105 -19.33 5.57 -0.23
CA PHE A 105 -19.25 5.33 -1.67
C PHE A 105 -19.91 4.00 -2.00
N LYS A 106 -20.80 4.02 -2.99
CA LYS A 106 -21.25 2.81 -3.71
C LYS A 106 -20.88 2.97 -5.17
N LEU A 107 -20.18 2.00 -5.74
CA LEU A 107 -19.60 2.05 -7.07
C LEU A 107 -20.26 1.03 -8.01
N ASN A 108 -20.38 1.39 -9.28
CA ASN A 108 -20.76 0.48 -10.36
C ASN A 108 -19.52 -0.27 -10.91
N GLU A 109 -18.37 0.40 -10.96
CA GLU A 109 -17.10 -0.17 -11.45
C GLU A 109 -16.07 -0.29 -10.32
N ASN A 110 -14.97 -1.01 -10.56
CA ASN A 110 -13.90 -1.15 -9.57
C ASN A 110 -13.02 0.10 -9.55
N ILE A 111 -12.38 0.34 -8.40
CA ILE A 111 -11.45 1.45 -8.23
C ILE A 111 -10.21 1.23 -9.10
N THR A 112 -9.68 2.29 -9.70
CA THR A 112 -8.42 2.22 -10.46
C THR A 112 -7.25 2.49 -9.53
N ILE A 113 -6.22 1.63 -9.58
CA ILE A 113 -5.00 1.78 -8.78
C ILE A 113 -3.91 2.37 -9.66
N LEU A 114 -3.28 3.44 -9.20
CA LEU A 114 -2.12 4.04 -9.85
C LEU A 114 -0.88 3.85 -9.00
N ILE A 115 0.21 3.49 -9.67
CA ILE A 115 1.57 3.39 -9.11
C ILE A 115 2.54 4.20 -9.95
N PRO A 116 3.69 4.61 -9.39
CA PRO A 116 4.71 5.32 -10.16
C PRO A 116 5.22 4.47 -11.34
N LEU A 117 5.52 5.11 -12.47
CA LEU A 117 6.00 4.42 -13.68
C LEU A 117 7.26 3.59 -13.42
N TYR A 118 8.19 4.14 -12.63
CA TYR A 118 9.49 3.56 -12.29
C TYR A 118 9.44 2.48 -11.19
N ALA A 119 8.27 2.13 -10.66
CA ALA A 119 8.14 0.98 -9.77
C ALA A 119 8.36 -0.31 -10.57
N LYS A 120 9.39 -1.11 -10.20
CA LYS A 120 9.76 -2.37 -10.89
C LYS A 120 8.78 -3.50 -10.57
N GLU A 121 8.38 -3.62 -9.31
CA GLU A 121 7.50 -4.70 -8.88
C GLU A 121 6.05 -4.24 -8.85
N GLN A 122 5.17 -5.07 -9.40
CA GLN A 122 3.77 -5.10 -8.98
C GLN A 122 3.75 -5.31 -7.47
N PRO A 123 2.97 -4.55 -6.71
CA PRO A 123 2.97 -4.64 -5.26
C PRO A 123 2.73 -6.09 -4.79
N ALA A 124 3.77 -6.72 -4.23
CA ALA A 124 3.73 -8.12 -3.83
C ALA A 124 2.98 -8.29 -2.51
N GLN A 125 2.12 -9.32 -2.43
CA GLN A 125 1.49 -9.71 -1.17
C GLN A 125 2.57 -10.14 -0.17
N GLY A 126 2.35 -9.94 1.12
CA GLY A 126 3.28 -10.58 2.05
C GLY A 126 3.30 -10.11 3.48
N LYS A 127 4.22 -10.78 4.20
CA LYS A 127 4.42 -10.77 5.66
C LYS A 127 4.93 -9.45 6.23
N THR A 128 5.33 -8.51 5.38
CA THR A 128 5.80 -7.17 5.76
C THR A 128 4.63 -6.20 5.92
N HIS A 129 4.79 -5.13 6.70
CA HIS A 129 3.72 -4.13 6.91
C HIS A 129 3.17 -3.56 5.59
N SER A 130 4.04 -3.15 4.65
CA SER A 130 3.63 -2.77 3.28
C SER A 130 2.84 -3.86 2.56
N GLY A 131 3.17 -5.13 2.77
CA GLY A 131 2.46 -6.26 2.17
C GLY A 131 1.03 -6.38 2.70
N VAL A 132 0.85 -6.19 4.01
CA VAL A 132 -0.48 -6.13 4.67
C VAL A 132 -1.29 -4.94 4.17
N VAL A 133 -0.68 -3.75 4.03
CA VAL A 133 -1.35 -2.57 3.47
C VAL A 133 -1.79 -2.83 2.04
N LEU A 134 -0.96 -3.51 1.24
CA LEU A 134 -1.30 -3.89 -0.13
C LEU A 134 -2.43 -4.92 -0.19
N ASP A 135 -2.48 -5.88 0.73
CA ASP A 135 -3.59 -6.82 0.82
C ASP A 135 -4.90 -6.09 1.17
N HIS A 136 -4.87 -5.10 2.05
CA HIS A 136 -6.02 -4.23 2.29
C HIS A 136 -6.44 -3.43 1.05
N ILE A 137 -5.47 -2.85 0.31
CA ILE A 137 -5.75 -2.16 -0.96
C ILE A 137 -6.41 -3.10 -1.97
N ARG A 138 -5.95 -4.35 -2.06
CA ARG A 138 -6.55 -5.38 -2.93
C ARG A 138 -8.00 -5.65 -2.57
N GLU A 139 -8.29 -5.80 -1.28
CA GLU A 139 -9.66 -5.98 -0.80
C GLU A 139 -10.52 -4.78 -1.17
N ILE A 140 -10.09 -3.56 -0.83
CA ILE A 140 -10.83 -2.31 -1.08
C ILE A 140 -11.20 -2.17 -2.56
N VAL A 141 -10.25 -2.44 -3.46
CA VAL A 141 -10.45 -2.27 -4.92
C VAL A 141 -11.46 -3.26 -5.50
N GLN A 142 -11.67 -4.40 -4.83
CA GLN A 142 -12.68 -5.39 -5.19
C GLN A 142 -14.06 -5.06 -4.63
N MET A 143 -14.14 -4.19 -3.61
CA MET A 143 -15.41 -3.80 -3.02
C MET A 143 -16.14 -2.78 -3.89
N LYS A 144 -17.47 -2.92 -3.91
CA LYS A 144 -18.37 -1.92 -4.49
C LYS A 144 -18.85 -0.89 -3.48
N SER A 145 -18.67 -1.16 -2.19
CA SER A 145 -19.07 -0.26 -1.12
C SER A 145 -17.96 -0.11 -0.10
N PHE A 146 -17.61 1.13 0.21
CA PHE A 146 -16.62 1.47 1.22
C PHE A 146 -16.87 2.90 1.73
N SER A 147 -16.26 3.23 2.85
CA SER A 147 -16.35 4.54 3.47
C SER A 147 -14.96 5.16 3.59
N VAL A 148 -14.87 6.47 3.42
CA VAL A 148 -13.67 7.27 3.73
C VAL A 148 -14.02 8.22 4.84
N TYR A 149 -13.23 8.23 5.90
CA TYR A 149 -13.40 9.10 7.04
C TYR A 149 -12.36 10.21 6.98
N ILE A 150 -12.80 11.46 7.14
CA ILE A 150 -11.96 12.66 7.15
C ILE A 150 -12.34 13.57 8.32
N ASP A 151 -11.44 14.50 8.69
CA ASP A 151 -11.77 15.56 9.64
C ASP A 151 -12.89 16.46 9.09
N HIS A 152 -13.83 16.83 9.94
CA HIS A 152 -14.94 17.71 9.59
C HIS A 152 -14.46 19.16 9.46
N SER A 153 -14.96 19.81 8.41
CA SER A 153 -14.85 21.24 8.22
C SER A 153 -16.08 21.71 7.46
N ALA A 154 -16.67 22.84 7.87
CA ALA A 154 -17.82 23.44 7.18
C ALA A 154 -17.52 23.71 5.69
N LEU A 155 -16.26 24.01 5.35
CA LEU A 155 -15.81 24.18 3.97
C LEU A 155 -15.85 22.86 3.20
N PHE A 156 -15.36 21.76 3.78
CA PHE A 156 -15.43 20.44 3.16
C PHE A 156 -16.87 19.99 2.97
N GLU A 157 -17.74 20.18 3.95
CA GLU A 157 -19.16 19.85 3.86
C GLU A 157 -19.85 20.61 2.70
N THR A 158 -19.60 21.91 2.58
CA THR A 158 -20.14 22.74 1.49
C THR A 158 -19.64 22.27 0.11
N GLN A 159 -18.34 21.97 0.00
CA GLN A 159 -17.74 21.48 -1.24
C GLN A 159 -18.28 20.10 -1.63
N LEU A 160 -18.45 19.18 -0.67
CA LEU A 160 -19.01 17.86 -0.89
C LEU A 160 -20.50 17.93 -1.26
N HIS A 161 -21.26 18.87 -0.68
CA HIS A 161 -22.63 19.14 -1.10
C HIS A 161 -22.70 19.58 -2.57
N SER A 162 -21.81 20.49 -3.00
CA SER A 162 -21.71 20.91 -4.40
C SER A 162 -21.43 19.72 -5.32
N ILE A 163 -20.45 18.87 -4.96
CA ILE A 163 -20.12 17.66 -5.72
C ILE A 163 -21.32 16.71 -5.80
N ARG A 164 -21.98 16.41 -4.67
CA ARG A 164 -23.15 15.53 -4.62
C ARG A 164 -24.29 16.06 -5.49
N ASN A 165 -24.57 17.36 -5.43
CA ASN A 165 -25.63 17.98 -6.23
C ASN A 165 -25.32 17.89 -7.72
N ALA A 166 -24.08 18.17 -8.12
CA ALA A 166 -23.65 18.04 -9.51
C ALA A 166 -23.72 16.57 -10.01
N MET A 167 -23.35 15.60 -9.16
CA MET A 167 -23.52 14.16 -9.45
C MET A 167 -24.99 13.77 -9.65
N ASN A 168 -25.87 14.19 -8.75
CA ASN A 168 -27.30 13.90 -8.84
C ASN A 168 -27.95 14.58 -10.04
N GLY A 169 -27.44 15.75 -10.45
CA GLY A 169 -27.83 16.43 -11.69
C GLY A 169 -27.29 15.77 -12.97
N GLY A 170 -26.54 14.67 -12.88
CA GLY A 170 -26.04 13.91 -14.04
C GLY A 170 -24.81 14.48 -14.73
N HIS A 171 -24.21 15.55 -14.21
CA HIS A 171 -23.09 16.28 -14.84
C HIS A 171 -21.88 15.39 -15.13
N TYR A 172 -21.64 14.37 -14.29
CA TYR A 172 -20.49 13.47 -14.40
C TYR A 172 -20.81 12.10 -15.02
N ARG A 173 -22.09 11.82 -15.31
CA ARG A 173 -22.49 10.56 -15.96
C ARG A 173 -22.14 10.52 -17.45
N PHE A 174 -22.02 11.69 -18.08
CA PHE A 174 -21.80 11.83 -19.52
C PHE A 174 -20.41 12.34 -19.89
N THR A 175 -19.56 12.65 -18.91
CA THR A 175 -18.15 12.95 -19.16
C THR A 175 -17.44 11.67 -19.58
N ARG A 176 -17.52 11.38 -20.88
CA ARG A 176 -16.77 10.39 -21.64
C ARG A 176 -15.35 10.31 -21.05
N LYS A 177 -14.99 9.16 -20.49
CA LYS A 177 -13.69 8.79 -19.88
C LYS A 177 -12.60 9.82 -20.19
N ARG A 178 -12.57 10.94 -19.47
CA ARG A 178 -11.51 11.92 -19.67
C ARG A 178 -10.25 11.23 -19.19
N GLN A 179 -9.28 11.15 -20.08
CA GLN A 179 -8.09 10.36 -19.87
C GLN A 179 -7.40 10.93 -18.63
N LEU A 180 -7.20 10.11 -17.61
CA LEU A 180 -6.38 10.47 -16.46
C LEU A 180 -5.04 10.97 -17.01
N ASP A 181 -4.64 12.18 -16.63
CA ASP A 181 -3.31 12.68 -16.96
C ASP A 181 -2.29 11.94 -16.10
N LEU A 182 -1.91 10.76 -16.56
CA LEU A 182 -0.96 9.90 -15.87
C LEU A 182 0.43 10.52 -15.81
N GLN A 183 0.79 11.43 -16.73
CA GLN A 183 2.14 11.98 -16.83
C GLN A 183 2.41 13.05 -15.76
N SER A 184 1.42 13.85 -15.39
CA SER A 184 1.61 14.88 -14.34
C SER A 184 1.64 14.32 -12.91
N LEU A 185 1.23 13.06 -12.71
CA LEU A 185 1.28 12.41 -11.40
C LEU A 185 2.72 12.14 -10.96
N TYR A 186 2.91 11.96 -9.64
CA TYR A 186 4.23 11.71 -9.03
C TYR A 186 5.28 12.77 -9.38
N GLN A 187 4.94 14.05 -9.21
CA GLN A 187 5.85 15.17 -9.48
C GLN A 187 6.34 15.22 -10.94
N GLY A 188 5.53 14.74 -11.88
CA GLY A 188 5.88 14.66 -13.30
C GLY A 188 6.68 13.42 -13.70
N GLU A 189 6.97 12.50 -12.77
CA GLU A 189 7.60 11.21 -13.08
C GLU A 189 6.62 10.20 -13.69
N GLY A 190 5.32 10.51 -13.62
CA GLY A 190 4.23 9.78 -14.24
C GLY A 190 3.80 8.49 -13.52
N ALA A 191 2.60 8.04 -13.86
CA ALA A 191 1.93 6.90 -13.27
C ALA A 191 1.58 5.82 -14.31
N LYS A 192 1.40 4.59 -13.85
CA LYS A 192 0.77 3.50 -14.60
C LYS A 192 -0.35 2.87 -13.79
N ILE A 193 -1.32 2.31 -14.50
CA ILE A 193 -2.40 1.53 -13.89
C ILE A 193 -1.83 0.20 -13.41
N ALA A 194 -2.03 -0.12 -12.14
CA ALA A 194 -1.67 -1.41 -11.56
C ALA A 194 -2.88 -2.34 -11.53
N HIS A 195 -2.71 -3.55 -12.03
CA HIS A 195 -3.69 -4.62 -11.91
C HIS A 195 -3.27 -5.56 -10.78
N LEU A 196 -3.81 -5.34 -9.57
CA LEU A 196 -3.60 -6.27 -8.47
C LEU A 196 -4.50 -7.49 -8.68
N ILE A 197 -3.95 -8.56 -9.24
CA ILE A 197 -4.68 -9.82 -9.44
C ILE A 197 -4.94 -10.46 -8.06
N PRO A 198 -6.20 -10.74 -7.69
CA PRO A 198 -6.49 -11.59 -6.54
C PRO A 198 -5.90 -12.98 -6.77
N GLN A 199 -5.10 -13.49 -5.83
CA GLN A 199 -4.73 -14.90 -5.86
C GLN A 199 -6.00 -15.73 -5.63
N PRO A 200 -6.18 -16.89 -6.30
CA PRO A 200 -7.16 -17.87 -5.86
C PRO A 200 -6.88 -18.16 -4.39
N GLU A 201 -7.93 -18.19 -3.56
CA GLU A 201 -7.81 -18.67 -2.18
C GLU A 201 -6.98 -19.95 -2.21
N GLN A 202 -5.89 -19.98 -1.45
CA GLN A 202 -5.18 -21.22 -1.23
C GLN A 202 -6.20 -22.15 -0.57
N VAL A 203 -6.70 -23.10 -1.35
CA VAL A 203 -7.47 -24.25 -0.85
C VAL A 203 -6.71 -24.76 0.38
N PRO A 204 -7.38 -25.01 1.52
CA PRO A 204 -6.73 -25.58 2.68
C PRO A 204 -5.89 -26.77 2.20
N ARG A 205 -4.60 -26.76 2.52
CA ARG A 205 -3.71 -27.90 2.29
C ARG A 205 -4.16 -29.05 3.19
N THR A 206 -5.22 -29.72 2.79
CA THR A 206 -5.74 -30.93 3.45
C THR A 206 -6.30 -31.93 2.46
N GLN A 207 -6.06 -31.78 1.16
CA GLN A 207 -6.50 -32.76 0.14
C GLN A 207 -5.51 -32.90 -1.02
N LEU A 208 -4.22 -33.02 -0.71
CA LEU A 208 -3.22 -33.49 -1.68
C LEU A 208 -2.59 -34.77 -1.15
N GLU A 209 -3.43 -35.76 -0.84
CA GLU A 209 -3.01 -37.15 -0.63
C GLU A 209 -4.22 -38.09 -0.71
N GLN A 210 -4.83 -38.19 -1.88
CA GLN A 210 -5.57 -39.39 -2.26
C GLN A 210 -5.13 -39.77 -3.68
N LEU A 211 -3.88 -40.21 -3.79
CA LEU A 211 -3.51 -41.13 -4.85
C LEU A 211 -4.14 -42.49 -4.49
N PRO A 212 -4.73 -43.23 -5.45
CA PRO A 212 -5.29 -44.54 -5.15
C PRO A 212 -4.16 -45.48 -4.69
N ALA A 213 -4.28 -46.01 -3.48
CA ALA A 213 -3.43 -47.06 -2.97
C ALA A 213 -3.68 -48.34 -3.78
N TYR A 214 -2.61 -48.91 -4.35
CA TYR A 214 -2.64 -50.25 -4.92
C TYR A 214 -2.11 -51.24 -3.87
N ASP A 215 -2.76 -52.39 -3.81
CA ASP A 215 -2.81 -53.34 -2.70
C ASP A 215 -1.48 -53.94 -2.21
N GLU A 216 -1.55 -54.38 -0.95
CA GLU A 216 -0.54 -55.02 -0.11
C GLU A 216 0.15 -56.24 -0.74
N VAL A 217 1.45 -56.39 -0.44
CA VAL A 217 2.08 -57.70 -0.29
C VAL A 217 3.02 -57.66 0.93
N PRO A 218 2.92 -58.61 1.90
CA PRO A 218 3.61 -58.50 3.18
C PRO A 218 4.95 -59.26 3.25
N SER A 219 5.73 -58.88 4.28
CA SER A 219 6.89 -59.58 4.90
C SER A 219 8.26 -59.22 4.28
N SER A 220 9.35 -59.01 5.03
CA SER A 220 9.72 -59.43 6.38
C SER A 220 10.80 -58.53 6.99
N SER A 221 10.86 -58.56 8.33
CA SER A 221 11.82 -57.97 9.27
C SER A 221 13.30 -57.88 8.86
N SER A 222 13.97 -56.80 9.29
CA SER A 222 15.13 -56.89 10.20
C SER A 222 15.60 -55.52 10.71
N ASP A 223 15.63 -55.46 12.05
CA ASP A 223 16.56 -54.82 12.97
C ASP A 223 16.74 -53.30 13.12
N ILE A 224 16.61 -52.96 14.40
CA ILE A 224 16.80 -51.71 15.11
C ILE A 224 18.28 -51.35 15.13
N THR A 225 18.62 -50.12 14.71
CA THR A 225 19.65 -49.35 15.44
C THR A 225 19.50 -47.85 15.25
N THR A 226 19.36 -47.18 16.39
CA THR A 226 19.30 -45.74 16.58
C THR A 226 20.60 -45.05 16.16
N GLN A 227 20.56 -44.16 15.17
CA GLN A 227 21.66 -43.21 14.93
C GLN A 227 21.16 -41.78 14.74
N LYS A 228 21.46 -40.96 15.75
CA LYS A 228 21.45 -39.50 15.72
C LYS A 228 22.32 -39.01 14.54
N ARG A 229 21.72 -38.42 13.50
CA ARG A 229 22.48 -37.75 12.45
C ARG A 229 22.87 -36.33 12.87
N LYS A 230 24.15 -36.19 13.21
CA LYS A 230 24.89 -34.93 13.38
C LYS A 230 24.85 -34.12 12.07
N ARG A 231 24.69 -32.79 12.19
CA ARG A 231 24.90 -31.83 11.09
C ARG A 231 26.37 -31.87 10.62
N PRO A 232 26.67 -31.87 9.31
CA PRO A 232 28.02 -31.65 8.82
C PRO A 232 28.44 -30.20 9.08
N ARG A 233 29.51 -30.01 9.85
CA ARG A 233 30.21 -28.73 10.05
C ARG A 233 31.00 -28.44 8.78
N ARG A 234 30.70 -27.34 8.09
CA ARG A 234 31.58 -26.79 7.04
C ARG A 234 32.81 -26.20 7.72
N GLU A 235 33.98 -26.61 7.28
CA GLU A 235 35.26 -26.00 7.65
C GLU A 235 35.38 -24.62 6.95
N PRO A 236 35.96 -23.61 7.63
CA PRO A 236 36.25 -22.33 7.02
C PRO A 236 37.54 -22.44 6.18
N ASN A 237 37.46 -21.97 4.94
CA ASN A 237 38.55 -21.90 3.99
C ASN A 237 39.61 -20.91 4.51
N ASP A 238 40.89 -21.25 4.42
CA ASP A 238 42.02 -20.44 4.94
C ASP A 238 42.29 -19.12 4.16
N HIS A 239 41.41 -18.74 3.24
CA HIS A 239 41.51 -17.49 2.48
C HIS A 239 40.89 -16.25 3.15
N ASP A 240 40.08 -16.42 4.20
CA ASP A 240 39.40 -15.30 4.88
C ASP A 240 40.27 -14.60 5.95
N LYS A 241 41.44 -15.16 6.28
CA LYS A 241 42.36 -14.56 7.26
C LYS A 241 43.28 -13.50 6.65
N GLU A 242 43.69 -13.65 5.39
CA GLU A 242 44.55 -12.66 4.73
C GLU A 242 43.80 -11.38 4.38
N THR A 243 42.53 -11.47 3.96
CA THR A 243 41.67 -10.31 3.70
C THR A 243 41.36 -9.51 4.97
N SER A 244 41.16 -10.16 6.11
CA SER A 244 40.90 -9.45 7.37
C SER A 244 42.13 -8.73 7.96
N LEU A 245 43.34 -9.26 7.73
CA LEU A 245 44.59 -8.60 8.13
C LEU A 245 44.89 -7.37 7.26
N LEU A 246 44.67 -7.46 5.95
CA LEU A 246 44.82 -6.33 5.02
C LEU A 246 43.80 -5.21 5.28
N GLU A 247 42.55 -5.54 5.63
CA GLU A 247 41.55 -4.54 6.01
C GLU A 247 41.87 -3.86 7.36
N ALA A 248 42.45 -4.60 8.32
CA ALA A 248 42.88 -4.03 9.60
C ALA A 248 44.07 -3.07 9.44
N GLU A 249 45.08 -3.44 8.65
CA GLU A 249 46.25 -2.57 8.38
C GLU A 249 45.88 -1.31 7.59
N THR A 250 44.94 -1.42 6.63
CA THR A 250 44.46 -0.25 5.86
C THR A 250 43.63 0.70 6.71
N LEU A 251 42.81 0.21 7.63
CA LEU A 251 42.08 1.07 8.58
C LEU A 251 43.01 1.75 9.58
N GLN A 252 44.04 1.06 10.06
CA GLN A 252 45.01 1.62 11.00
C GLN A 252 45.87 2.71 10.34
N THR A 253 46.35 2.49 9.12
CA THR A 253 47.10 3.51 8.37
C THR A 253 46.25 4.72 7.97
N LEU A 254 44.95 4.53 7.71
CA LEU A 254 44.02 5.63 7.44
C LEU A 254 43.74 6.47 8.69
N HIS A 255 43.63 5.81 9.86
CA HIS A 255 43.45 6.49 11.14
C HIS A 255 44.68 7.32 11.54
N GLU A 256 45.90 6.78 11.38
CA GLU A 256 47.13 7.54 11.64
C GLU A 256 47.29 8.75 10.72
N ARG A 257 46.91 8.63 9.43
CA ARG A 257 46.93 9.77 8.49
C ARG A 257 45.94 10.86 8.88
N MET A 258 44.77 10.50 9.40
CA MET A 258 43.80 11.48 9.88
C MET A 258 44.31 12.22 11.13
N ALA A 259 44.86 11.50 12.10
CA ALA A 259 45.44 12.10 13.30
C ALA A 259 46.62 13.04 12.99
N ALA A 260 47.48 12.67 12.04
CA ALA A 260 48.58 13.52 11.59
C ALA A 260 48.12 14.78 10.83
N PHE A 261 46.94 14.75 10.22
CA PHE A 261 46.36 15.89 9.51
C PHE A 261 45.72 16.89 10.50
N GLU A 262 45.08 16.41 11.56
CA GLU A 262 44.50 17.24 12.62
C GLU A 262 45.57 17.97 13.45
N LEU A 263 46.73 17.35 13.67
CA LEU A 263 47.88 17.98 14.32
C LEU A 263 48.54 19.09 13.48
N ARG A 264 48.35 19.11 12.16
CA ARG A 264 48.90 20.15 11.26
C ARG A 264 47.96 21.35 11.03
N GLN A 265 46.69 21.25 11.44
CA GLN A 265 45.74 22.37 11.34
C GLN A 265 45.66 23.25 12.59
N THR A 266 46.33 22.86 13.68
CA THR A 266 46.30 23.55 14.98
C THR A 266 47.62 24.21 15.38
N SER A 267 48.58 24.35 14.43
CA SER A 267 49.82 25.11 14.60
C SER A 267 49.82 26.38 13.74
#